data_AF-T1AAP5-F1
#
_entry.id   AF-T1AAP5-F1
#
_cell.length_a   1.000
_cell.length_b   1.000
_cell.length_c   1.000
_cell.angle_alpha   90.00
_cell.angle_beta   90.00
_cell.angle_gamma   90.00
#
_symmetry.space_group_name_H-M   'P 1'
#
loop_
_entity.id
_entity.type
_entity.pdbx_description
1 polymer ?
#
loop_
_entity_poly.entity_id
_entity_poly.type
_entity_poly.pdbx_seq_one_letter_code
_entity_poly.pdbx_strand_id
1 'polypeptide(L)'
;CEIGGTVGDIESLPFLETIRQFPREVGKENVVYIHLTLVPYVKASCELKTKPTQHSVHKLREIGISPNIVMCRSEEALPEEVRSKIALFCNVDSEAVISARDVPSIYAVPLEF
;
A
#
# COMPACT_ATOMS: atom_id res chain seq x y z
N CYS A 1 8.16 9.04 -8.00
CA CYS A 1 9.02 7.96 -8.52
C CYS A 1 8.26 6.64 -8.34
N GLU A 2 8.25 5.78 -9.35
CA GLU A 2 7.75 4.40 -9.22
C GLU A 2 8.95 3.48 -9.03
N ILE A 3 8.86 2.57 -8.06
CA ILE A 3 9.88 1.53 -7.87
C ILE A 3 9.26 0.22 -8.33
N GLY A 4 9.78 -0.31 -9.43
CA GLY A 4 9.39 -1.63 -9.92
C GLY A 4 9.82 -2.75 -8.98
N GLY A 5 9.16 -3.91 -9.12
CA GLY A 5 9.38 -5.08 -8.27
C GLY A 5 8.40 -5.15 -7.10
N THR A 6 8.53 -6.18 -6.26
CA THR A 6 7.70 -6.35 -5.07
C THR A 6 8.55 -6.20 -3.81
N VAL A 7 8.00 -5.54 -2.80
CA VAL A 7 8.66 -5.43 -1.49
C VAL A 7 8.92 -6.82 -0.91
N GLY A 8 10.19 -7.10 -0.63
CA GLY A 8 10.67 -8.42 -0.20
C GLY A 8 11.49 -9.15 -1.26
N ASP A 9 11.50 -8.67 -2.51
CA ASP A 9 12.36 -9.20 -3.56
C ASP A 9 13.78 -8.64 -3.43
N ILE A 10 14.78 -9.50 -3.60
CA ILE A 10 16.21 -9.14 -3.48
C ILE A 10 16.60 -8.05 -4.49
N GLU A 11 16.01 -8.10 -5.69
CA GLU A 11 16.26 -7.16 -6.78
C GLU A 11 15.84 -5.72 -6.43
N SER A 12 14.85 -5.55 -5.54
CA SER A 12 14.32 -4.24 -5.16
C SER A 12 15.09 -3.58 -4.01
N LEU A 13 15.89 -4.33 -3.25
CA LEU A 13 16.57 -3.84 -2.05
C LEU A 13 17.45 -2.59 -2.27
N PRO A 14 18.27 -2.50 -3.35
CA PRO A 14 19.09 -1.31 -3.58
C PRO A 14 18.26 -0.04 -3.78
N PHE A 15 17.14 -0.15 -4.49
CA PHE A 15 16.23 0.98 -4.74
C PHE A 15 15.50 1.40 -3.46
N LEU A 16 15.02 0.42 -2.69
CA LEU A 16 14.36 0.68 -1.42
C LEU A 16 15.33 1.32 -0.40
N GLU A 17 16.58 0.87 -0.35
CA GLU A 17 17.60 1.50 0.51
C GLU A 17 17.90 2.94 0.10
N THR A 18 17.93 3.22 -1.21
CA THR A 18 18.12 4.57 -1.73
C THR A 18 16.99 5.50 -1.29
N ILE A 19 15.73 5.10 -1.51
CA ILE A 19 14.60 5.95 -1.10
C ILE A 19 14.51 6.07 0.42
N ARG A 20 14.87 5.06 1.20
CA ARG A 20 14.89 5.12 2.66
C ARG A 20 15.80 6.23 3.18
N GLN A 21 16.94 6.44 2.51
CA GLN A 21 17.90 7.49 2.88
C GLN A 21 17.50 8.87 2.37
N PHE A 22 16.75 8.94 1.26
CA PHE A 22 16.40 10.17 0.56
C PHE A 22 15.80 11.29 1.46
N PRO A 23 14.87 11.02 2.41
CA PRO A 23 14.37 12.05 3.33
C PRO A 23 15.45 12.74 4.18
N ARG A 24 16.62 12.13 4.37
CA ARG A 24 17.74 12.75 5.09
C ARG A 24 18.40 13.88 4.29
N GLU A 25 18.31 13.81 2.97
CA GLU A 25 18.89 14.81 2.06
C GLU A 25 17.91 15.95 1.80
N VAL A 26 16.63 15.63 1.58
CA VAL A 26 15.63 16.62 1.15
C VAL A 26 14.65 17.04 2.25
N GLY A 27 14.67 16.44 3.44
CA GLY A 27 13.68 16.65 4.49
C GLY A 27 12.49 15.69 4.40
N LYS A 28 11.87 15.38 5.54
CA LYS A 28 10.76 14.40 5.60
C LYS A 28 9.47 14.93 5.02
N GLU A 29 9.25 16.23 5.14
CA GLU A 29 8.11 16.98 4.62
C GLU A 29 8.05 17.00 3.08
N ASN A 30 9.18 16.73 2.43
CA ASN A 30 9.30 16.71 0.98
C ASN A 30 9.19 15.30 0.39
N VAL A 31 8.84 14.29 1.19
CA VAL A 31 8.73 12.89 0.77
C VAL A 31 7.42 12.26 1.26
N VAL A 32 6.72 11.60 0.33
CA VAL A 32 5.53 10.79 0.63
C VAL A 32 5.74 9.39 0.06
N TYR A 33 5.58 8.37 0.91
CA TYR A 33 5.60 6.97 0.51
C TYR A 33 4.17 6.46 0.32
N ILE A 34 3.88 6.00 -0.91
CA ILE A 34 2.64 5.33 -1.25
C ILE A 34 2.97 3.85 -1.48
N HIS A 35 2.38 2.97 -0.67
CA HIS A 35 2.58 1.53 -0.79
C HIS A 35 1.35 0.88 -1.42
N LEU A 36 1.53 0.28 -2.59
CA LEU A 36 0.48 -0.39 -3.35
C LEU A 36 0.42 -1.87 -2.96
N THR A 37 -0.75 -2.35 -2.52
CA THR A 37 -0.95 -3.74 -2.11
C THR A 37 -2.20 -4.35 -2.73
N LEU A 38 -2.28 -5.69 -2.76
CA LEU A 38 -3.47 -6.43 -3.18
C LEU A 38 -4.27 -6.89 -1.96
N VAL A 39 -5.57 -6.66 -1.99
CA VAL A 39 -6.56 -7.18 -1.04
C VAL A 39 -7.47 -8.15 -1.80
N PRO A 40 -7.11 -9.46 -1.82
CA PRO A 40 -7.84 -10.43 -2.62
C PRO A 40 -9.18 -10.79 -1.99
N TYR A 41 -10.19 -10.98 -2.84
CA TYR A 41 -11.47 -11.57 -2.47
C TYR A 41 -11.42 -13.09 -2.59
N VAL A 42 -11.66 -13.80 -1.48
CA VAL A 42 -11.65 -15.27 -1.47
C VAL A 42 -13.08 -15.78 -1.61
N LYS A 43 -13.41 -16.26 -2.82
CA LYS A 43 -14.76 -16.76 -3.16
C LYS A 43 -15.26 -17.87 -2.24
N ALA A 44 -14.36 -18.75 -1.78
CA ALA A 44 -14.73 -19.87 -0.90
C ALA A 44 -15.24 -19.41 0.49
N SER A 45 -14.83 -18.23 0.96
CA SER A 45 -15.23 -17.67 2.25
C SER A 45 -16.03 -16.38 2.14
N CYS A 46 -16.30 -15.91 0.91
CA CYS A 46 -16.92 -14.62 0.61
C CYS A 46 -16.34 -13.43 1.40
N GLU A 47 -15.01 -13.35 1.50
CA GLU A 47 -14.33 -12.36 2.36
C GLU A 47 -13.10 -11.76 1.69
N LEU A 48 -12.89 -10.46 1.91
CA LEU A 48 -11.64 -9.75 1.59
C LEU A 48 -10.56 -10.07 2.63
N LYS A 49 -9.40 -10.56 2.16
CA LYS A 49 -8.28 -10.91 3.07
C LYS A 49 -7.29 -9.75 3.18
N THR A 50 -7.23 -9.13 4.36
CA THR A 50 -6.29 -8.02 4.65
C THR A 50 -4.87 -8.48 5.01
N LYS A 51 -4.69 -9.75 5.35
CA LYS A 51 -3.41 -10.29 5.85
C LYS A 51 -2.22 -10.12 4.89
N PRO A 52 -2.37 -10.30 3.56
CA PRO A 52 -1.29 -10.03 2.61
C PRO A 52 -0.82 -8.57 2.65
N THR A 53 -1.75 -7.61 2.74
CA THR A 53 -1.43 -6.18 2.87
C THR A 53 -0.67 -5.90 4.17
N GLN A 54 -1.10 -6.48 5.29
CA GLN A 54 -0.43 -6.34 6.58
C GLN A 54 1.02 -6.86 6.55
N HIS A 55 1.23 -8.06 5.99
CA HIS A 55 2.58 -8.62 5.84
C HIS A 55 3.46 -7.78 4.90
N SER A 56 2.89 -7.25 3.82
CA SER A 56 3.62 -6.41 2.88
C SER A 56 4.08 -5.09 3.52
N VAL A 57 3.20 -4.42 4.28
CA VAL A 57 3.57 -3.23 5.06
C VAL A 57 4.62 -3.56 6.13
N HIS A 58 4.52 -4.71 6.79
CA HIS A 58 5.52 -5.14 7.76
C HIS A 58 6.90 -5.30 7.11
N LYS A 59 6.99 -5.97 5.94
CA LYS A 59 8.25 -6.09 5.20
C LYS A 59 8.84 -4.74 4.78
N LEU A 60 7.99 -3.79 4.37
CA LEU A 60 8.44 -2.43 4.05
C LEU A 60 9.01 -1.72 5.28
N ARG A 61 8.42 -1.96 6.46
CA ARG A 61 8.90 -1.42 7.73
C ARG A 61 10.16 -2.09 8.26
N GLU A 62 10.34 -3.38 8.01
CA GLU A 62 11.57 -4.11 8.39
C GLU A 62 12.82 -3.48 7.76
N ILE A 63 12.68 -2.94 6.55
CA ILE A 63 13.76 -2.20 5.89
C ILE A 63 13.79 -0.71 6.28
N GLY A 64 12.97 -0.26 7.23
CA GLY A 64 13.00 1.10 7.77
C GLY A 64 12.19 2.14 7.00
N ILE A 65 11.26 1.72 6.12
CA ILE A 65 10.35 2.62 5.40
C ILE A 65 8.94 2.47 5.99
N SER A 66 8.36 3.57 6.44
CA SER A 66 6.95 3.59 6.86
C SER A 66 6.10 4.24 5.77
N PRO A 67 5.06 3.57 5.25
CA PRO A 67 4.19 4.17 4.26
C PRO A 67 3.39 5.30 4.87
N ASN A 68 3.21 6.39 4.11
CA ASN A 68 2.27 7.44 4.45
C ASN A 68 0.86 7.06 4.00
N ILE A 69 0.75 6.43 2.82
CA ILE A 69 -0.51 5.99 2.22
C ILE A 69 -0.40 4.51 1.88
N VAL A 70 -1.46 3.75 2.16
CA VAL A 70 -1.61 2.36 1.72
C VAL A 70 -2.73 2.30 0.69
N MET A 71 -2.35 2.03 -0.57
CA MET A 71 -3.28 1.93 -1.68
C MET A 71 -3.64 0.46 -1.90
N CYS A 72 -4.88 0.10 -1.57
CA CYS A 72 -5.37 -1.27 -1.60
C CYS A 72 -6.08 -1.56 -2.92
N ARG A 73 -5.46 -2.34 -3.79
CA ARG A 73 -6.10 -2.89 -4.99
C ARG A 73 -7.05 -4.02 -4.65
N SER A 74 -8.24 -4.01 -5.24
CA SER A 74 -9.25 -5.05 -5.04
C SER A 74 -10.25 -5.09 -6.20
N GLU A 75 -10.94 -6.22 -6.38
CA GLU A 75 -12.03 -6.34 -7.37
C GLU A 75 -13.24 -5.48 -6.98
N GLU A 76 -13.52 -5.37 -5.67
CA GLU A 76 -14.64 -4.63 -5.11
C GLU A 76 -14.17 -3.50 -4.18
N ALA A 77 -15.03 -2.53 -3.89
CA ALA A 77 -14.72 -1.47 -2.94
C ALA A 77 -14.50 -2.05 -1.52
N LEU A 78 -13.47 -1.57 -0.82
CA LEU A 78 -13.23 -2.02 0.56
C LEU A 78 -14.30 -1.46 1.51
N PRO A 79 -15.00 -2.30 2.28
CA PRO A 79 -15.84 -1.85 3.37
C PRO A 79 -15.04 -1.06 4.42
N GLU A 80 -15.72 -0.14 5.12
CA GLU A 80 -15.08 0.71 6.13
C GLU A 80 -14.41 -0.08 7.26
N GLU A 81 -15.00 -1.21 7.65
CA GLU A 81 -14.41 -2.12 8.65
C GLU A 81 -13.07 -2.69 8.16
N VAL A 82 -12.98 -3.07 6.89
CA VAL A 82 -11.76 -3.62 6.28
C VAL A 82 -10.69 -2.52 6.20
N ARG A 83 -11.07 -1.29 5.81
CA ARG A 83 -10.16 -0.13 5.78
C ARG A 83 -9.64 0.19 7.17
N SER A 84 -10.53 0.25 8.17
CA SER A 84 -10.18 0.52 9.58
C SER A 84 -9.25 -0.55 10.15
N LYS A 85 -9.48 -1.81 9.80
CA LYS A 85 -8.61 -2.92 10.17
C LYS A 85 -7.23 -2.76 9.54
N ILE A 86 -7.14 -2.45 8.25
CA ILE A 86 -5.85 -2.21 7.59
C ILE A 86 -5.13 -1.04 8.25
N ALA A 87 -5.83 0.08 8.49
CA ALA A 87 -5.27 1.27 9.15
C ALA A 87 -4.67 0.93 10.52
N LEU A 88 -5.42 0.22 11.36
CA LEU A 88 -4.99 -0.22 12.68
C LEU A 88 -3.74 -1.12 12.62
N PHE A 89 -3.78 -2.20 11.84
CA PHE A 89 -2.65 -3.15 11.76
C PHE A 89 -1.44 -2.56 11.03
N CYS A 90 -1.67 -1.66 10.08
CA CYS A 90 -0.61 -0.98 9.35
C CYS A 90 -0.20 0.33 10.01
N ASN A 91 -0.73 0.71 11.18
CA ASN A 91 -0.42 1.95 11.90
C ASN A 91 -0.30 3.17 10.96
N VAL A 92 -1.38 3.43 10.21
CA VAL A 92 -1.58 4.59 9.35
C VAL A 92 -2.98 5.14 9.63
N ASP A 93 -3.24 6.40 9.28
CA ASP A 93 -4.57 6.98 9.43
C ASP A 93 -5.60 6.25 8.54
N SER A 94 -6.85 6.16 8.98
CA SER A 94 -7.91 5.50 8.21
C SER A 94 -8.16 6.17 6.85
N GLU A 95 -8.00 7.48 6.80
CA GLU A 95 -8.06 8.29 5.57
C GLU A 95 -6.91 7.98 4.60
N ALA A 96 -5.76 7.53 5.12
CA ALA A 96 -4.61 7.16 4.33
C ALA A 96 -4.67 5.72 3.76
N VAL A 97 -5.74 4.98 4.06
CA VAL A 97 -6.05 3.69 3.43
C VAL A 97 -7.03 3.92 2.27
N ILE A 98 -6.49 3.86 1.06
CA ILE A 98 -7.21 4.18 -0.18
C ILE A 98 -7.69 2.90 -0.85
N SER A 99 -8.97 2.84 -1.18
CA SER A 99 -9.59 1.70 -1.87
C SER A 99 -9.51 1.87 -3.39
N ALA A 100 -8.54 1.20 -4.01
CA ALA A 100 -8.34 1.21 -5.46
C ALA A 100 -9.04 0.01 -6.12
N ARG A 101 -10.36 0.11 -6.30
CA ARG A 101 -11.12 -0.96 -6.96
C ARG A 101 -10.81 -1.07 -8.46
N ASP A 102 -11.01 -2.24 -9.03
CA ASP A 102 -10.93 -2.42 -10.47
C ASP A 102 -12.03 -1.61 -11.18
N VAL A 103 -11.64 -0.96 -12.29
CA VAL A 103 -12.49 -0.09 -13.09
C VAL A 103 -12.48 -0.54 -14.55
N PRO A 104 -13.56 -0.28 -15.32
CA PRO A 104 -13.70 -0.77 -16.70
C PRO A 104 -12.73 -0.10 -17.70
N SER A 105 -12.12 1.02 -17.32
CA SER A 105 -11.17 1.74 -18.16
C SER A 105 -10.10 2.40 -17.31
N ILE A 106 -8.86 2.45 -17.82
CA ILE A 106 -7.76 3.18 -17.18
C ILE A 106 -8.08 4.67 -16.99
N TYR A 107 -8.93 5.24 -17.84
CA TYR A 107 -9.35 6.64 -17.74
C TYR A 107 -10.34 6.90 -16.60
N ALA A 108 -10.92 5.84 -16.02
CA ALA A 108 -11.77 5.95 -14.84
C ALA A 108 -10.95 5.99 -13.54
N VAL A 109 -9.70 5.50 -13.54
CA VAL A 109 -8.84 5.46 -12.34
C VAL A 109 -8.71 6.84 -11.67
N PRO A 110 -8.44 7.95 -12.39
CA PRO A 110 -8.31 9.27 -11.76
C PRO A 110 -9.63 9.84 -11.21
N LEU A 111 -10.78 9.27 -11.55
CA LEU A 111 -12.09 9.70 -11.06
C LEU A 111 -12.50 9.01 -9.74
N GLU A 112 -11.74 8.01 -9.31
CA GLU A 112 -12.00 7.23 -8.10
C GLU A 112 -11.31 7.80 -6.84
N PHE A 113 -10.44 8.81 -6.98
CA PHE A 113 -9.61 9.37 -5.89
C PHE A 113 -9.68 10.89 -5.81
#